data_AF-A0A943DHN0-F1
#
_entry.id   AF-A0A943DHN0-F1
#
_cell.length_a   1.000
_cell.length_b   1.000
_cell.length_c   1.000
_cell.angle_alpha   90.00
_cell.angle_beta   90.00
_cell.angle_gamma   90.00
#
_symmetry.space_group_name_H-M   'P 1'
#
loop_
_entity.id
_entity.type
_entity.pdbx_description
1 polymer ?
#
loop_
_entity_poly.entity_id
_entity_poly.type
_entity_poly.pdbx_seq_one_letter_code
_entity_poly.pdbx_strand_id
1 'polypeptide(L)'
;MYPVSERYKTAIRARARTDRVVGTLTLTDGTVLALGVQDFMSGSLTLDNQCVTGEELAFGCVYLGQAAFSLRTSLSRYAFYGAKLVLRYELQLPGGSWEAVPLGVYTVAEAERKALYVSIKAYDNILPLQSRWDGTAIQGNAYEMLAQIADGCGLELGQTAEEIAALNPNAALACQLSAADGLTTWRDYVAAIAQLLGGFGTVDRAGRLVIRQFAKTSCVSLGADARSEAGVSDFRCHYAALTVATQSGSYAAGGGQDTGLTMAIADMPLAEKGLPDTRQGITDNLFAELRQLDYTPATVTMPGDPALEPGDRVALPQADGTAPEMLVTHFVWHYHGRQTLKSVGRNPYLTNNSDGTTEKLLRKVQNSAESKRLVYYSFTNTAALTVRTAETPAVSIAFAALEDTSAMFLAQLLLTAEPEGNDPLTLEVRYYVNEVRVENFTPQQRLLAGAHTLALFYPFASVEANAAKRLSVRLVCTGGTVKIAPYNIKATVTGQGMASELPWDGTLQFEELLMPLQLTERKVILE
;
A
#
# COMPACT_ATOMS: atom_id res chain seq x y z
N MET A 1 -5.24 -12.04 22.38
CA MET A 1 -6.05 -13.16 21.86
C MET A 1 -7.48 -12.71 21.90
N TYR A 2 -8.27 -13.02 20.87
CA TYR A 2 -9.70 -12.77 20.88
C TYR A 2 -10.34 -13.45 22.12
N PRO A 3 -11.15 -12.75 22.93
CA PRO A 3 -11.77 -13.34 24.11
C PRO A 3 -12.67 -14.52 23.75
N VAL A 4 -12.42 -15.68 24.37
CA VAL A 4 -13.17 -16.94 24.17
C VAL A 4 -13.40 -17.63 25.51
N SER A 5 -14.43 -18.47 25.57
CA SER A 5 -14.76 -19.19 26.80
C SER A 5 -13.74 -20.29 27.14
N GLU A 6 -13.69 -20.70 28.41
CA GLU A 6 -12.89 -21.87 28.83
C GLU A 6 -13.36 -23.18 28.14
N ARG A 7 -14.65 -23.25 27.79
CA ARG A 7 -15.21 -24.39 27.02
C ARG A 7 -14.66 -24.39 25.59
N TYR A 8 -14.52 -23.22 24.96
CA TYR A 8 -13.85 -23.09 23.67
C TYR A 8 -12.38 -23.49 23.77
N LYS A 9 -11.63 -22.98 24.77
CA LYS A 9 -10.22 -23.34 24.97
C LYS A 9 -10.01 -24.84 25.15
N THR A 10 -10.97 -25.52 25.79
CA THR A 10 -10.98 -26.98 25.90
C THR A 10 -11.26 -27.64 24.54
N ALA A 11 -12.33 -27.22 23.86
CA ALA A 11 -12.76 -27.80 22.58
C ALA A 11 -11.72 -27.63 21.46
N ILE A 12 -11.09 -26.46 21.37
CA ILE A 12 -10.11 -26.14 20.32
C ILE A 12 -8.81 -26.94 20.49
N ARG A 13 -8.61 -27.62 21.63
CA ARG A 13 -7.46 -28.53 21.86
C ARG A 13 -7.83 -30.00 21.65
N ALA A 14 -9.09 -30.32 21.35
CA ALA A 14 -9.49 -31.69 21.04
C ALA A 14 -8.84 -32.19 19.73
N ARG A 15 -8.53 -33.50 19.70
CA ARG A 15 -7.96 -34.18 18.52
C ARG A 15 -8.92 -34.20 17.33
N ALA A 16 -10.21 -34.35 17.60
CA ALA A 16 -11.28 -34.25 16.63
C ALA A 16 -12.18 -33.09 17.04
N ARG A 17 -12.52 -32.23 16.08
CA ARG A 17 -13.32 -31.03 16.29
C ARG A 17 -14.51 -31.08 15.35
N THR A 18 -15.63 -30.58 15.82
CA THR A 18 -16.78 -30.29 14.98
C THR A 18 -16.85 -28.79 14.85
N ASP A 19 -16.43 -28.29 13.69
CA ASP A 19 -16.31 -26.88 13.40
C ASP A 19 -16.86 -26.54 12.02
N ARG A 20 -17.14 -25.25 11.81
CA ARG A 20 -17.54 -24.72 10.51
C ARG A 20 -17.10 -23.28 10.33
N VAL A 21 -16.83 -22.88 9.10
CA VAL A 21 -16.80 -21.46 8.73
C VAL A 21 -18.10 -21.10 8.05
N VAL A 22 -18.70 -20.01 8.51
CA VAL A 22 -19.86 -19.39 7.88
C VAL A 22 -19.64 -17.89 7.76
N GLY A 23 -20.38 -17.24 6.86
CA GLY A 23 -20.24 -15.81 6.69
C GLY A 23 -21.16 -15.24 5.62
N THR A 24 -20.83 -14.02 5.20
CA THR A 24 -21.54 -13.32 4.15
C THR A 24 -20.54 -12.66 3.20
N LEU A 25 -20.89 -12.64 1.92
CA LEU A 25 -20.23 -11.85 0.90
C LEU A 25 -21.27 -10.89 0.30
N THR A 26 -21.14 -9.61 0.61
CA THR A 26 -22.04 -8.56 0.13
C THR A 26 -21.42 -7.89 -1.08
N LEU A 27 -22.04 -8.05 -2.25
CA LEU A 27 -21.58 -7.46 -3.50
C LEU A 27 -21.85 -5.95 -3.52
N THR A 28 -21.22 -5.23 -4.45
CA THR A 28 -21.34 -3.78 -4.58
C THR A 28 -22.72 -3.30 -5.03
N ASP A 29 -23.53 -4.19 -5.61
CA ASP A 29 -24.95 -3.95 -5.95
C ASP A 29 -25.91 -4.19 -4.76
N GLY A 30 -25.38 -4.57 -3.59
CA GLY A 30 -26.15 -4.86 -2.38
C GLY A 30 -26.59 -6.32 -2.26
N THR A 31 -26.32 -7.19 -3.25
CA THR A 31 -26.63 -8.62 -3.17
C THR A 31 -25.84 -9.27 -2.05
N VAL A 32 -26.52 -9.97 -1.13
CA VAL A 32 -25.89 -10.69 -0.02
C VAL A 32 -25.86 -12.19 -0.33
N LEU A 33 -24.66 -12.75 -0.44
CA LEU A 33 -24.43 -14.19 -0.56
C LEU A 33 -24.11 -14.77 0.81
N ALA A 34 -24.95 -15.67 1.31
CA ALA A 34 -24.62 -16.45 2.49
C ALA A 34 -23.55 -17.49 2.14
N LEU A 35 -22.49 -17.56 2.94
CA LEU A 35 -21.41 -18.52 2.78
C LEU A 35 -21.49 -19.59 3.87
N GLY A 36 -21.49 -20.85 3.47
CA GLY A 36 -21.31 -22.02 4.32
C GLY A 36 -20.17 -22.91 3.82
N VAL A 37 -19.93 -24.00 4.54
CA VAL A 37 -18.82 -24.93 4.28
C VAL A 37 -18.82 -25.45 2.84
N GLN A 38 -19.99 -25.68 2.26
CA GLN A 38 -20.17 -26.19 0.89
C GLN A 38 -19.71 -25.21 -0.21
N ASP A 39 -19.66 -23.91 0.09
CA ASP A 39 -19.35 -22.88 -0.89
C ASP A 39 -17.83 -22.73 -1.09
N PHE A 40 -17.06 -23.05 -0.05
CA PHE A 40 -15.60 -23.05 -0.09
C PHE A 40 -15.08 -24.33 -0.73
N MET A 41 -14.10 -24.19 -1.63
CA MET A 41 -13.28 -25.33 -2.03
C MET A 41 -12.51 -25.85 -0.81
N SER A 42 -12.53 -27.16 -0.59
CA SER A 42 -11.86 -27.82 0.52
C SER A 42 -10.40 -27.39 0.63
N GLY A 43 -9.98 -26.94 1.81
CA GLY A 43 -8.61 -26.50 2.10
C GLY A 43 -8.19 -25.18 1.43
N SER A 44 -9.11 -24.44 0.81
CA SER A 44 -8.75 -23.18 0.11
C SER A 44 -8.75 -21.93 0.97
N LEU A 45 -9.48 -21.93 2.11
CA LEU A 45 -9.62 -20.74 2.95
C LEU A 45 -8.38 -20.56 3.85
N THR A 46 -7.67 -19.47 3.60
CA THR A 46 -6.47 -19.04 4.32
C THR A 46 -6.64 -17.62 4.81
N LEU A 47 -6.21 -17.37 6.04
CA LEU A 47 -6.01 -16.03 6.61
C LEU A 47 -4.52 -15.83 6.88
N ASP A 48 -3.97 -14.71 6.43
CA ASP A 48 -2.56 -14.33 6.57
C ASP A 48 -2.49 -12.91 7.11
N ASN A 49 -1.81 -12.71 8.25
CA ASN A 49 -1.63 -11.38 8.81
C ASN A 49 -0.35 -11.29 9.64
N GLN A 50 0.19 -10.09 9.77
CA GLN A 50 1.38 -9.79 10.56
C GLN A 50 1.33 -8.38 11.14
N CYS A 51 2.16 -8.12 12.15
CA CYS A 51 2.28 -6.81 12.79
C CYS A 51 3.70 -6.22 12.72
N VAL A 52 4.60 -6.85 11.97
CA VAL A 52 5.96 -6.37 11.69
C VAL A 52 6.27 -6.57 10.20
N THR A 53 7.13 -5.74 9.62
CA THR A 53 7.49 -5.81 8.19
C THR A 53 8.86 -6.44 7.93
N GLY A 54 9.71 -6.54 8.94
CA GLY A 54 11.07 -7.05 8.84
C GLY A 54 11.33 -8.30 9.67
N GLU A 55 12.61 -8.55 9.92
CA GLU A 55 13.09 -9.68 10.73
C GLU A 55 13.22 -9.34 12.23
N GLU A 56 12.74 -8.16 12.62
CA GLU A 56 12.80 -7.65 14.00
C GLU A 56 11.47 -7.08 14.46
N LEU A 57 11.33 -6.98 15.79
CA LEU A 57 10.28 -6.21 16.41
C LEU A 57 10.43 -4.73 16.04
N ALA A 58 9.33 -4.08 15.68
CA ALA A 58 9.30 -2.66 15.39
C ALA A 58 7.96 -2.06 15.85
N PHE A 59 7.99 -0.80 16.27
CA PHE A 59 6.79 -0.01 16.51
C PHE A 59 6.39 0.78 15.26
N GLY A 60 5.10 1.08 15.12
CA GLY A 60 4.56 1.85 14.02
C GLY A 60 4.23 1.06 12.76
N CYS A 61 4.23 -0.27 12.82
CA CYS A 61 3.83 -1.07 11.66
C CYS A 61 2.31 -0.98 11.44
N VAL A 62 1.91 -0.96 10.17
CA VAL A 62 0.50 -1.08 9.73
C VAL A 62 0.48 -2.01 8.54
N TYR A 63 0.00 -3.24 8.76
CA TYR A 63 0.00 -4.28 7.75
C TYR A 63 -1.42 -4.58 7.27
N LEU A 64 -1.53 -4.93 5.99
CA LEU A 64 -2.78 -5.28 5.34
C LEU A 64 -2.98 -6.80 5.42
N GLY A 65 -3.85 -7.26 6.32
CA GLY A 65 -4.17 -8.68 6.43
C GLY A 65 -4.92 -9.19 5.20
N GLN A 66 -4.75 -10.47 4.87
CA GLN A 66 -5.31 -11.08 3.67
C GLN A 66 -6.17 -12.30 4.03
N ALA A 67 -7.35 -12.39 3.41
CA ALA A 67 -8.14 -13.60 3.30
C ALA A 67 -8.10 -14.11 1.85
N ALA A 68 -7.73 -15.37 1.65
CA ALA A 68 -7.73 -16.02 0.35
C ALA A 68 -8.60 -17.27 0.39
N PHE A 69 -9.42 -17.50 -0.64
CA PHE A 69 -10.29 -18.67 -0.73
C PHE A 69 -10.79 -18.89 -2.15
N SER A 70 -11.33 -20.08 -2.43
CA SER A 70 -11.96 -20.39 -3.72
C SER A 70 -13.42 -20.72 -3.55
N LEU A 71 -14.30 -20.02 -4.29
CA LEU A 71 -15.76 -20.23 -4.26
C LEU A 71 -16.24 -21.06 -5.44
N ARG A 72 -17.07 -22.07 -5.17
CA ARG A 72 -17.86 -22.76 -6.20
C ARG A 72 -19.05 -21.91 -6.59
N THR A 73 -18.95 -21.20 -7.72
CA THR A 73 -19.98 -20.26 -8.13
C THR A 73 -20.03 -20.07 -9.63
N SER A 74 -21.24 -19.89 -10.17
CA SER A 74 -21.47 -19.51 -11.56
C SER A 74 -21.30 -18.00 -11.79
N LEU A 75 -21.32 -17.18 -10.73
CA LEU A 75 -21.21 -15.72 -10.82
C LEU A 75 -19.94 -15.28 -11.54
N SER A 76 -20.02 -14.18 -12.28
CA SER A 76 -18.86 -13.60 -12.96
C SER A 76 -17.81 -13.15 -11.95
N ARG A 77 -16.52 -13.33 -12.27
CA ARG A 77 -15.42 -12.85 -11.41
C ARG A 77 -15.50 -11.34 -11.13
N TYR A 78 -16.02 -10.56 -12.07
CA TYR A 78 -16.16 -9.11 -11.96
C TYR A 78 -17.20 -8.68 -10.91
N ALA A 79 -18.14 -9.55 -10.55
CA ALA A 79 -19.16 -9.23 -9.55
C ALA A 79 -18.59 -9.15 -8.13
N PHE A 80 -17.40 -9.74 -7.90
CA PHE A 80 -16.81 -9.81 -6.56
C PHE A 80 -15.93 -8.63 -6.21
N TYR A 81 -15.46 -7.83 -7.18
CA TYR A 81 -14.54 -6.73 -6.89
C TYR A 81 -15.22 -5.68 -5.99
N GLY A 82 -14.57 -5.33 -4.87
CA GLY A 82 -15.13 -4.43 -3.86
C GLY A 82 -16.19 -5.06 -2.94
N ALA A 83 -16.47 -6.35 -3.07
CA ALA A 83 -17.43 -7.03 -2.21
C ALA A 83 -16.93 -7.12 -0.76
N LYS A 84 -17.82 -6.90 0.21
CA LYS A 84 -17.54 -7.00 1.64
C LYS A 84 -17.73 -8.44 2.12
N LEU A 85 -16.65 -9.04 2.60
CA LEU A 85 -16.60 -10.36 3.19
C LEU A 85 -16.58 -10.27 4.72
N VAL A 86 -17.49 -11.00 5.38
CA VAL A 86 -17.50 -11.15 6.83
C VAL A 86 -17.57 -12.64 7.14
N LEU A 87 -16.57 -13.16 7.85
CA LEU A 87 -16.47 -14.58 8.19
C LEU A 87 -16.45 -14.79 9.71
N ARG A 88 -16.98 -15.92 10.17
CA ARG A 88 -16.80 -16.43 11.53
C ARG A 88 -16.50 -17.91 11.51
N TYR A 89 -15.65 -18.32 12.44
CA TYR A 89 -15.38 -19.71 12.77
C TYR A 89 -16.27 -20.13 13.93
N GLU A 90 -17.06 -21.18 13.75
CA GLU A 90 -17.95 -21.71 14.76
C GLU A 90 -17.43 -23.08 15.21
N LEU A 91 -17.25 -23.23 16.52
CA LEU A 91 -16.78 -24.47 17.15
C LEU A 91 -17.86 -25.04 18.05
N GLN A 92 -18.13 -26.34 17.92
CA GLN A 92 -19.01 -27.03 18.85
C GLN A 92 -18.30 -27.28 20.18
N LEU A 93 -18.89 -26.78 21.26
CA LEU A 93 -18.41 -26.93 22.63
C LEU A 93 -18.80 -28.29 23.22
N PRO A 94 -18.16 -28.73 24.33
CA PRO A 94 -18.61 -29.90 25.08
C PRO A 94 -20.05 -29.69 25.52
N GLY A 95 -20.98 -30.59 25.19
CA GLY A 95 -22.42 -30.43 25.45
C GLY A 95 -23.24 -29.91 24.25
N GLY A 96 -22.62 -29.68 23.09
CA GLY A 96 -23.32 -29.55 21.81
C GLY A 96 -23.67 -28.12 21.37
N SER A 97 -23.54 -27.12 22.26
CA SER A 97 -23.68 -25.69 21.91
C SER A 97 -22.54 -25.21 21.03
N TRP A 98 -22.75 -24.14 20.26
CA TRP A 98 -21.73 -23.56 19.36
C TRP A 98 -21.22 -22.22 19.90
N GLU A 99 -19.93 -21.97 19.75
CA GLU A 99 -19.30 -20.66 20.02
C GLU A 99 -18.66 -20.13 18.74
N ALA A 100 -18.84 -18.83 18.47
CA ALA A 100 -18.37 -18.17 17.26
C ALA A 100 -17.20 -17.22 17.56
N VAL A 101 -16.13 -17.37 16.79
CA VAL A 101 -14.99 -16.44 16.72
C VAL A 101 -15.05 -15.70 15.38
N PRO A 102 -15.29 -14.38 15.36
CA PRO A 102 -15.26 -13.63 14.11
C PRO A 102 -13.85 -13.63 13.54
N LEU A 103 -13.74 -13.88 12.23
CA LEU A 103 -12.46 -13.97 11.54
C LEU A 103 -11.98 -12.62 11.00
N GLY A 104 -12.89 -11.65 10.88
CA GLY A 104 -12.60 -10.29 10.43
C GLY A 104 -13.56 -9.83 9.34
N VAL A 105 -13.36 -8.59 8.92
CA VAL A 105 -14.08 -7.94 7.82
C VAL A 105 -13.07 -7.61 6.73
N TYR A 106 -13.35 -8.06 5.51
CA TYR A 106 -12.45 -7.94 4.37
C TYR A 106 -13.17 -7.35 3.15
N THR A 107 -12.41 -6.72 2.26
CA THR A 107 -12.86 -6.22 0.96
C THR A 107 -12.15 -6.98 -0.15
N VAL A 108 -12.90 -7.56 -1.07
CA VAL A 108 -12.35 -8.32 -2.20
C VAL A 108 -11.62 -7.38 -3.17
N ALA A 109 -10.35 -7.67 -3.42
CA ALA A 109 -9.49 -6.90 -4.33
C ALA A 109 -9.10 -7.69 -5.59
N GLU A 110 -9.04 -9.02 -5.51
CA GLU A 110 -8.74 -9.86 -6.67
C GLU A 110 -9.76 -10.99 -6.80
N ALA A 111 -10.20 -11.24 -8.03
CA ALA A 111 -11.06 -12.36 -8.37
C ALA A 111 -10.64 -12.98 -9.70
N GLU A 112 -10.18 -14.22 -9.67
CA GLU A 112 -9.72 -14.97 -10.84
C GLU A 112 -10.65 -16.15 -11.14
N ARG A 113 -11.22 -16.20 -12.34
CA ARG A 113 -12.02 -17.36 -12.78
C ARG A 113 -11.09 -18.51 -13.17
N LYS A 114 -11.28 -19.67 -12.53
CA LYS A 114 -10.81 -20.98 -13.01
C LYS A 114 -12.01 -21.77 -13.54
N ALA A 115 -11.80 -22.92 -14.18
CA ALA A 115 -12.87 -23.65 -14.89
C ALA A 115 -14.16 -23.88 -14.04
N LEU A 116 -14.02 -24.24 -12.76
CA LEU A 116 -15.14 -24.62 -11.89
C LEU A 116 -15.35 -23.72 -10.67
N TYR A 117 -14.47 -22.74 -10.44
CA TYR A 117 -14.49 -21.91 -9.23
C TYR A 117 -13.87 -20.53 -9.49
N VAL A 118 -14.08 -19.61 -8.55
CA VAL A 118 -13.44 -18.29 -8.55
C VAL A 118 -12.48 -18.24 -7.37
N SER A 119 -11.21 -17.97 -7.64
CA SER A 119 -10.20 -17.69 -6.62
C SER A 119 -10.32 -16.23 -6.20
N ILE A 120 -10.44 -15.97 -4.92
CA ILE A 120 -10.66 -14.65 -4.34
C ILE A 120 -9.51 -14.31 -3.40
N LYS A 121 -8.99 -13.09 -3.51
CA LYS A 121 -8.19 -12.46 -2.46
C LYS A 121 -8.90 -11.20 -1.97
N ALA A 122 -9.06 -11.11 -0.66
CA ALA A 122 -9.65 -9.99 0.02
C ALA A 122 -8.67 -9.47 1.07
N TYR A 123 -8.65 -8.17 1.27
CA TYR A 123 -7.81 -7.52 2.27
C TYR A 123 -8.67 -7.00 3.41
N ASP A 124 -8.13 -6.98 4.62
CA ASP A 124 -8.87 -6.51 5.79
C ASP A 124 -9.28 -5.04 5.67
N ASN A 125 -10.13 -4.59 6.58
CA ASN A 125 -10.71 -3.25 6.52
C ASN A 125 -9.72 -2.11 6.78
N ILE A 126 -8.41 -2.38 6.84
CA ILE A 126 -7.38 -1.34 6.84
C ILE A 126 -7.03 -0.85 5.42
N LEU A 127 -7.52 -1.52 4.38
CA LEU A 127 -7.30 -1.18 2.96
C LEU A 127 -7.52 0.30 2.63
N PRO A 128 -8.57 0.99 3.14
CA PRO A 128 -8.79 2.41 2.84
C PRO A 128 -7.60 3.31 3.22
N LEU A 129 -6.80 2.91 4.21
CA LEU A 129 -5.62 3.67 4.67
C LEU A 129 -4.51 3.76 3.60
N GLN A 130 -4.54 2.93 2.56
CA GLN A 130 -3.55 2.99 1.47
C GLN A 130 -3.75 4.20 0.56
N SER A 131 -4.89 4.89 0.67
CA SER A 131 -5.17 6.08 -0.11
C SER A 131 -4.24 7.23 0.29
N ARG A 132 -3.83 8.02 -0.71
CA ARG A 132 -3.02 9.21 -0.51
C ARG A 132 -3.77 10.25 0.34
N TRP A 133 -3.06 10.90 1.25
CA TRP A 133 -3.54 12.03 2.04
C TRP A 133 -2.50 13.14 2.10
N ASP A 134 -2.74 14.21 1.34
CA ASP A 134 -2.01 15.47 1.35
C ASP A 134 -2.90 16.65 1.80
N GLY A 135 -4.01 16.32 2.46
CA GLY A 135 -4.99 17.28 2.98
C GLY A 135 -4.49 18.05 4.21
N THR A 136 -5.43 18.57 4.99
CA THR A 136 -5.11 19.39 6.17
C THR A 136 -4.34 18.61 7.22
N ALA A 137 -3.55 19.33 8.01
CA ALA A 137 -2.83 18.78 9.14
C ALA A 137 -3.79 18.08 10.12
N ILE A 138 -3.40 16.90 10.59
CA ILE A 138 -4.10 16.15 11.63
C ILE A 138 -3.50 16.58 12.96
N GLN A 139 -4.34 17.05 13.89
CA GLN A 139 -3.91 17.64 15.16
C GLN A 139 -4.70 17.07 16.33
N GLY A 140 -4.08 17.03 17.51
CA GLY A 140 -4.71 16.62 18.75
C GLY A 140 -3.88 15.60 19.51
N ASN A 141 -4.48 14.99 20.52
CA ASN A 141 -3.92 13.81 21.17
C ASN A 141 -4.07 12.55 20.29
N ALA A 142 -3.47 11.43 20.68
CA ALA A 142 -3.46 10.23 19.84
C ALA A 142 -4.88 9.75 19.47
N TYR A 143 -5.85 9.83 20.38
CA TYR A 143 -7.23 9.46 20.11
C TYR A 143 -7.89 10.39 19.09
N GLU A 144 -7.77 11.71 19.28
CA GLU A 144 -8.34 12.71 18.37
C GLU A 144 -7.77 12.61 16.96
N MET A 145 -6.47 12.35 16.84
CA MET A 145 -5.81 12.14 15.56
C MET A 145 -6.29 10.86 14.87
N LEU A 146 -6.42 9.75 15.60
CA LEU A 146 -6.94 8.49 15.06
C LEU A 146 -8.41 8.61 14.65
N ALA A 147 -9.22 9.37 15.40
CA ALA A 147 -10.63 9.61 15.08
C ALA A 147 -10.77 10.41 13.75
N GLN A 148 -9.94 11.43 13.54
CA GLN A 148 -9.89 12.17 12.27
C GLN A 148 -9.49 11.27 11.09
N ILE A 149 -8.49 10.39 11.28
CA ILE A 149 -8.07 9.44 10.25
C ILE A 149 -9.19 8.45 9.94
N ALA A 150 -9.85 7.92 10.97
CA ALA A 150 -10.95 6.98 10.81
C ALA A 150 -12.10 7.61 10.01
N ASP A 151 -12.56 8.81 10.40
CA ASP A 151 -13.61 9.55 9.69
C ASP A 151 -13.22 9.84 8.22
N GLY A 152 -12.00 10.34 8.00
CA GLY A 152 -11.47 10.63 6.66
C GLY A 152 -11.36 9.40 5.74
N CYS A 153 -11.27 8.20 6.31
CA CYS A 153 -11.19 6.93 5.58
C CYS A 153 -12.51 6.17 5.52
N GLY A 154 -13.60 6.69 6.13
CA GLY A 154 -14.85 5.95 6.28
C GLY A 154 -14.73 4.70 7.17
N LEU A 155 -13.82 4.74 8.15
CA LEU A 155 -13.63 3.70 9.16
C LEU A 155 -14.22 4.14 10.50
N GLU A 156 -14.54 3.17 11.33
CA GLU A 156 -14.84 3.41 12.74
C GLU A 156 -13.59 3.19 13.58
N LEU A 157 -13.40 3.98 14.64
CA LEU A 157 -12.37 3.75 15.65
C LEU A 157 -12.89 2.73 16.67
N GLY A 158 -12.16 1.63 16.86
CA GLY A 158 -12.56 0.51 17.72
C GLY A 158 -12.20 0.66 19.20
N GLN A 159 -11.51 1.74 19.57
CA GLN A 159 -11.08 2.05 20.93
C GLN A 159 -11.64 3.40 21.39
N THR A 160 -11.94 3.49 22.67
CA THR A 160 -12.31 4.72 23.38
C THR A 160 -11.10 5.61 23.66
N ALA A 161 -11.36 6.86 24.05
CA ALA A 161 -10.29 7.78 24.44
C ALA A 161 -9.50 7.25 25.66
N GLU A 162 -10.21 6.63 26.61
CA GLU A 162 -9.63 6.03 27.80
C GLU A 162 -8.74 4.83 27.46
N GLU A 163 -9.16 3.96 26.53
CA GLU A 163 -8.37 2.82 26.09
C GLU A 163 -7.09 3.25 25.36
N ILE A 164 -7.15 4.30 24.51
CA ILE A 164 -5.96 4.85 23.85
C ILE A 164 -5.03 5.52 24.86
N ALA A 165 -5.58 6.31 25.80
CA ALA A 165 -4.80 6.97 26.85
C ALA A 165 -4.09 5.98 27.77
N ALA A 166 -4.65 4.78 27.95
CA ALA A 166 -4.07 3.71 28.77
C ALA A 166 -2.90 2.98 28.11
N LEU A 167 -2.65 3.15 26.80
CA LEU A 167 -1.58 2.45 26.09
C LEU A 167 -0.20 2.88 26.59
N ASN A 168 0.08 4.19 26.61
CA ASN A 168 1.25 4.75 27.25
C ASN A 168 1.06 6.26 27.51
N PRO A 169 1.92 6.91 28.32
CA PRO A 169 1.77 8.33 28.64
C PRO A 169 1.90 9.27 27.44
N ASN A 170 2.50 8.84 26.32
CA ASN A 170 2.62 9.67 25.12
C ASN A 170 1.27 9.90 24.43
N ALA A 171 0.26 9.07 24.70
CA ALA A 171 -1.07 9.20 24.13
C ALA A 171 -1.74 10.57 24.40
N ALA A 172 -1.37 11.21 25.52
CA ALA A 172 -1.91 12.50 25.95
C ALA A 172 -1.20 13.71 25.33
N LEU A 173 -0.10 13.50 24.58
CA LEU A 173 0.64 14.60 23.96
C LEU A 173 -0.19 15.28 22.88
N ALA A 174 -0.24 16.61 22.91
CA ALA A 174 -0.81 17.40 21.83
C ALA A 174 0.17 17.41 20.65
N CYS A 175 -0.21 16.75 19.57
CA CYS A 175 0.63 16.48 18.42
C CYS A 175 0.01 17.02 17.13
N GLN A 176 0.84 17.12 16.09
CA GLN A 176 0.41 17.50 14.75
C GLN A 176 1.21 16.75 13.68
N LEU A 177 0.50 16.17 12.71
CA LEU A 177 1.06 15.58 11.50
C LEU A 177 0.52 16.27 10.25
N SER A 178 1.33 16.33 9.22
CA SER A 178 1.00 16.94 7.93
C SER A 178 1.88 16.35 6.82
N ALA A 179 1.55 16.66 5.56
CA ALA A 179 2.37 16.26 4.42
C ALA A 179 3.81 16.78 4.49
N ALA A 180 4.06 17.87 5.23
CA ALA A 180 5.41 18.40 5.46
C ALA A 180 6.32 17.46 6.26
N ASP A 181 5.73 16.49 6.97
CA ASP A 181 6.44 15.48 7.76
C ASP A 181 6.85 14.25 6.91
N GLY A 182 6.73 14.33 5.57
CA GLY A 182 7.08 13.24 4.64
C GLY A 182 6.06 12.11 4.58
N LEU A 183 4.89 12.28 5.20
CA LEU A 183 3.80 11.29 5.21
C LEU A 183 2.89 11.50 4.00
N THR A 184 2.58 10.42 3.28
CA THR A 184 1.88 10.50 1.99
C THR A 184 0.55 9.76 1.96
N THR A 185 0.37 8.75 2.81
CA THR A 185 -0.85 7.94 2.90
C THR A 185 -1.40 7.95 4.31
N TRP A 186 -2.72 7.77 4.49
CA TRP A 186 -3.32 7.64 5.82
C TRP A 186 -2.64 6.55 6.68
N ARG A 187 -2.16 5.49 6.04
CA ARG A 187 -1.37 4.42 6.66
C ARG A 187 -0.11 4.97 7.32
N ASP A 188 0.58 5.94 6.71
CA ASP A 188 1.77 6.57 7.28
C ASP A 188 1.43 7.39 8.53
N TYR A 189 0.27 8.06 8.55
CA TYR A 189 -0.21 8.78 9.73
C TYR A 189 -0.57 7.83 10.88
N VAL A 190 -1.27 6.73 10.60
CA VAL A 190 -1.54 5.69 11.61
C VAL A 190 -0.24 5.05 12.09
N ALA A 191 0.72 4.80 11.20
CA ALA A 191 2.04 4.26 11.54
C ALA A 191 2.78 5.18 12.51
N ALA A 192 2.80 6.50 12.26
CA ALA A 192 3.43 7.48 13.14
C ALA A 192 2.77 7.50 14.54
N ILE A 193 1.44 7.47 14.61
CA ILE A 193 0.71 7.42 15.90
C ILE A 193 0.96 6.09 16.63
N ALA A 194 0.91 4.97 15.91
CA ALA A 194 1.20 3.65 16.48
C ALA A 194 2.64 3.56 17.02
N GLN A 195 3.60 4.22 16.36
CA GLN A 195 4.98 4.31 16.82
C GLN A 195 5.08 5.11 18.12
N LEU A 196 4.39 6.24 18.23
CA LEU A 196 4.31 7.05 19.47
C LEU A 196 3.72 6.25 20.64
N LEU A 197 2.78 5.36 20.34
CA LEU A 197 2.09 4.51 21.31
C LEU A 197 2.82 3.19 21.63
N GLY A 198 3.98 2.93 21.02
CA GLY A 198 4.75 1.70 21.26
C GLY A 198 4.03 0.43 20.77
N GLY A 199 3.28 0.53 19.68
CA GLY A 199 2.45 -0.55 19.15
C GLY A 199 2.42 -0.58 17.63
N PHE A 200 1.34 -1.15 17.08
CA PHE A 200 1.09 -1.26 15.64
C PHE A 200 -0.39 -0.93 15.35
N GLY A 201 -0.64 -0.38 14.16
CA GLY A 201 -2.00 -0.13 13.68
C GLY A 201 -2.58 -1.37 13.00
N THR A 202 -3.82 -1.70 13.33
CA THR A 202 -4.56 -2.82 12.74
C THR A 202 -6.06 -2.57 12.78
N VAL A 203 -6.87 -3.53 12.37
CA VAL A 203 -8.33 -3.52 12.59
C VAL A 203 -8.74 -4.62 13.55
N ASP A 204 -9.75 -4.34 14.36
CA ASP A 204 -10.36 -5.37 15.19
C ASP A 204 -11.21 -6.34 14.36
N ARG A 205 -11.80 -7.35 15.03
CA ARG A 205 -12.60 -8.37 14.36
C ARG A 205 -13.90 -7.85 13.75
N ALA A 206 -14.34 -6.64 14.12
CA ALA A 206 -15.46 -5.94 13.52
C ALA A 206 -15.04 -5.04 12.34
N GLY A 207 -13.75 -4.94 12.04
CA GLY A 207 -13.20 -4.11 10.97
C GLY A 207 -12.97 -2.65 11.38
N ARG A 208 -12.91 -2.36 12.68
CA ARG A 208 -12.70 -0.99 13.21
C ARG A 208 -11.21 -0.75 13.45
N LEU A 209 -10.72 0.44 13.12
CA LEU A 209 -9.32 0.85 13.32
C LEU A 209 -8.95 0.77 14.81
N VAL A 210 -7.82 0.15 15.14
CA VAL A 210 -7.29 0.07 16.51
C VAL A 210 -5.76 0.13 16.51
N ILE A 211 -5.19 0.62 17.62
CA ILE A 211 -3.77 0.47 17.94
C ILE A 211 -3.61 -0.62 18.98
N ARG A 212 -2.78 -1.63 18.67
CA ARG A 212 -2.47 -2.72 19.59
C ARG A 212 -1.01 -2.67 20.02
N GLN A 213 -0.77 -2.97 21.29
CA GLN A 213 0.56 -3.23 21.83
C GLN A 213 0.81 -4.73 21.87
N PHE A 214 2.09 -5.10 21.95
CA PHE A 214 2.50 -6.49 22.12
C PHE A 214 2.17 -6.98 23.54
N ALA A 215 1.63 -8.19 23.63
CA ALA A 215 1.21 -8.74 24.92
C ALA A 215 2.41 -8.97 25.85
N LYS A 216 2.27 -8.51 27.09
CA LYS A 216 3.28 -8.64 28.15
C LYS A 216 3.21 -10.01 28.85
N THR A 217 2.06 -10.67 28.78
CA THR A 217 1.80 -11.96 29.42
C THR A 217 1.26 -12.97 28.43
N SER A 218 1.69 -14.23 28.57
CA SER A 218 1.20 -15.31 27.71
C SER A 218 -0.30 -15.52 27.83
N CYS A 219 -0.98 -15.63 26.68
CA CYS A 219 -2.41 -15.93 26.62
C CYS A 219 -2.69 -17.44 26.56
N VAL A 220 -1.71 -18.24 26.14
CA VAL A 220 -1.84 -19.69 26.01
C VAL A 220 -0.48 -20.38 26.11
N SER A 221 -0.48 -21.59 26.66
CA SER A 221 0.67 -22.48 26.67
C SER A 221 0.49 -23.59 25.63
N LEU A 222 1.39 -23.68 24.66
CA LEU A 222 1.39 -24.70 23.61
C LEU A 222 2.46 -25.76 23.90
N GLY A 223 2.05 -26.79 24.64
CA GLY A 223 2.84 -27.98 24.90
C GLY A 223 3.14 -28.79 23.64
N ALA A 224 3.97 -29.83 23.78
CA ALA A 224 4.39 -30.68 22.67
C ALA A 224 3.22 -31.42 21.98
N ASP A 225 2.13 -31.68 22.71
CA ASP A 225 0.90 -32.30 22.22
C ASP A 225 -0.03 -31.32 21.47
N ALA A 226 0.09 -30.01 21.76
CA ALA A 226 -0.70 -28.96 21.15
C ALA A 226 -0.11 -28.45 19.82
N ARG A 227 1.14 -28.82 19.50
CA ARG A 227 1.86 -28.42 18.28
C ARG A 227 2.30 -29.64 17.49
N SER A 228 2.35 -29.51 16.17
CA SER A 228 2.87 -30.58 15.31
C SER A 228 4.26 -30.28 14.75
N GLU A 229 4.73 -29.03 14.84
CA GLU A 229 6.13 -28.66 14.61
C GLU A 229 6.45 -27.39 15.41
N ALA A 230 7.68 -27.26 15.91
CA ALA A 230 8.17 -26.04 16.53
C ALA A 230 9.68 -25.89 16.31
N GLY A 231 10.09 -24.77 15.74
CA GLY A 231 11.46 -24.27 15.76
C GLY A 231 11.56 -23.14 16.77
N VAL A 232 12.37 -23.30 17.81
CA VAL A 232 12.58 -22.30 18.85
C VAL A 232 14.05 -21.91 18.84
N SER A 233 14.34 -20.61 18.75
CA SER A 233 15.72 -20.11 18.75
C SER A 233 16.41 -20.34 20.09
N ASP A 234 17.73 -20.48 20.05
CA ASP A 234 18.61 -20.66 21.21
C ASP A 234 18.96 -19.33 21.91
N PHE A 235 18.57 -18.20 21.32
CA PHE A 235 18.75 -16.86 21.88
C PHE A 235 17.42 -16.20 22.25
N ARG A 236 17.51 -15.17 23.10
CA ARG A 236 16.38 -14.31 23.48
C ARG A 236 16.60 -12.91 22.92
N CYS A 237 15.51 -12.29 22.48
CA CYS A 237 15.46 -10.88 22.17
C CYS A 237 15.14 -10.14 23.46
N HIS A 238 16.18 -9.60 24.08
CA HIS A 238 16.13 -8.71 25.23
C HIS A 238 16.59 -7.32 24.78
N TYR A 239 15.78 -6.28 25.01
CA TYR A 239 16.11 -4.91 24.61
C TYR A 239 16.60 -4.10 25.81
N ALA A 240 17.88 -3.73 25.78
CA ALA A 240 18.57 -2.98 26.83
C ALA A 240 18.58 -1.46 26.59
N ALA A 241 18.34 -1.04 25.35
CA ALA A 241 18.29 0.36 24.98
C ALA A 241 17.33 0.64 23.81
N LEU A 242 16.88 1.89 23.75
CA LEU A 242 16.17 2.48 22.63
C LEU A 242 16.87 3.76 22.23
N THR A 243 17.02 3.96 20.92
CA THR A 243 17.46 5.24 20.35
C THR A 243 16.39 5.76 19.40
N VAL A 244 15.99 7.01 19.57
CA VAL A 244 15.08 7.73 18.69
C VAL A 244 15.89 8.84 18.03
N ALA A 245 16.12 8.69 16.73
CA ALA A 245 16.74 9.72 15.91
C ALA A 245 15.65 10.61 15.31
N THR A 246 15.90 11.90 15.38
CA THR A 246 15.15 12.97 14.74
C THR A 246 16.12 13.77 13.88
N GLN A 247 15.63 14.60 12.96
CA GLN A 247 16.45 15.53 12.18
C GLN A 247 17.22 16.51 13.09
N SER A 248 16.66 16.81 14.26
CA SER A 248 17.17 17.80 15.21
C SER A 248 18.06 17.22 16.32
N GLY A 249 18.20 15.88 16.41
CA GLY A 249 19.01 15.24 17.45
C GLY A 249 18.69 13.76 17.65
N SER A 250 19.46 13.11 18.52
CA SER A 250 19.26 11.70 18.91
C SER A 250 18.99 11.62 20.40
N TYR A 251 17.92 10.91 20.76
CA TYR A 251 17.50 10.67 22.13
C TYR A 251 17.68 9.20 22.45
N ALA A 252 18.11 8.88 23.66
CA ALA A 252 18.38 7.51 24.07
C ALA A 252 17.76 7.25 25.45
N ALA A 253 17.22 6.06 25.62
CA ALA A 253 16.75 5.54 26.90
C ALA A 253 17.32 4.15 27.11
N GLY A 254 17.63 3.83 28.37
CA GLY A 254 18.43 2.65 28.71
C GLY A 254 19.90 2.85 28.36
N GLY A 255 20.60 1.75 28.12
CA GLY A 255 22.05 1.76 27.96
C GLY A 255 22.79 1.81 29.31
N GLY A 256 23.82 0.97 29.43
CA GLY A 256 24.54 0.72 30.68
C GLY A 256 25.48 -0.47 30.52
N GLN A 257 25.64 -1.30 31.55
CA GLN A 257 26.37 -2.58 31.43
C GLN A 257 25.53 -3.72 30.83
N ASP A 258 24.25 -3.47 30.54
CA ASP A 258 23.36 -4.44 29.93
C ASP A 258 23.71 -4.61 28.44
N THR A 259 24.03 -5.84 28.04
CA THR A 259 24.48 -6.18 26.68
C THR A 259 23.33 -6.61 25.77
N GLY A 260 22.08 -6.30 26.11
CA GLY A 260 20.91 -6.54 25.26
C GLY A 260 20.91 -5.74 23.95
N LEU A 261 19.90 -6.01 23.13
CA LEU A 261 19.66 -5.34 21.84
C LEU A 261 19.36 -3.84 22.05
N THR A 262 19.75 -3.04 21.07
CA THR A 262 19.32 -1.64 20.96
C THR A 262 18.32 -1.52 19.82
N MET A 263 17.10 -1.07 20.11
CA MET A 263 16.15 -0.68 19.05
C MET A 263 16.52 0.72 18.55
N ALA A 264 16.57 0.89 17.23
CA ALA A 264 16.82 2.20 16.60
C ALA A 264 15.60 2.64 15.79
N ILE A 265 14.92 3.67 16.27
CA ILE A 265 13.86 4.37 15.55
C ILE A 265 14.53 5.54 14.82
N ALA A 266 14.73 5.38 13.51
CA ALA A 266 15.50 6.33 12.71
C ALA A 266 14.70 7.54 12.19
N ASP A 267 13.38 7.47 12.25
CA ASP A 267 12.46 8.52 11.82
C ASP A 267 11.20 8.42 12.67
N MET A 268 10.92 9.48 13.44
CA MET A 268 9.77 9.57 14.33
C MET A 268 9.11 10.95 14.17
N PRO A 269 8.19 11.10 13.21
CA PRO A 269 7.56 12.38 12.87
C PRO A 269 6.96 13.11 14.07
N LEU A 270 6.37 12.36 15.00
CA LEU A 270 5.75 12.91 16.22
C LEU A 270 6.74 13.35 17.30
N ALA A 271 8.01 12.92 17.21
CA ALA A 271 9.09 13.38 18.07
C ALA A 271 9.91 14.53 17.45
N GLU A 272 9.72 14.86 16.17
CA GLU A 272 10.38 16.02 15.55
C GLU A 272 9.94 17.35 16.18
N LYS A 273 8.68 17.43 16.57
CA LYS A 273 8.05 18.63 17.11
C LYS A 273 8.09 18.61 18.64
N GLY A 274 8.32 19.76 19.25
CA GLY A 274 8.37 19.91 20.71
C GLY A 274 9.78 20.17 21.27
N LEU A 275 9.83 20.35 22.59
CA LEU A 275 11.05 20.65 23.35
C LEU A 275 11.90 19.39 23.54
N PRO A 276 13.23 19.52 23.74
CA PRO A 276 14.10 18.38 24.00
C PRO A 276 13.62 17.46 25.14
N ASP A 277 13.08 18.03 26.23
CA ASP A 277 12.55 17.26 27.36
C ASP A 277 11.33 16.41 26.96
N THR A 278 10.46 16.93 26.09
CA THR A 278 9.33 16.17 25.55
C THR A 278 9.81 14.98 24.72
N ARG A 279 10.86 15.17 23.91
CA ARG A 279 11.43 14.13 23.06
C ARG A 279 12.13 13.04 23.86
N GLN A 280 12.83 13.43 24.92
CA GLN A 280 13.38 12.49 25.88
C GLN A 280 12.26 11.72 26.59
N GLY A 281 11.21 12.40 27.06
CA GLY A 281 10.05 11.75 27.67
C GLY A 281 9.34 10.75 26.75
N ILE A 282 9.19 11.06 25.46
CA ILE A 282 8.69 10.12 24.45
C ILE A 282 9.56 8.86 24.41
N THR A 283 10.88 9.05 24.35
CA THR A 283 11.87 7.97 24.26
C THR A 283 11.85 7.09 25.52
N ASP A 284 11.78 7.70 26.70
CA ASP A 284 11.71 7.00 27.98
C ASP A 284 10.43 6.16 28.10
N ASN A 285 9.28 6.72 27.71
CA ASN A 285 7.99 6.02 27.73
C ASN A 285 7.97 4.85 26.74
N LEU A 286 8.53 5.00 25.54
CA LEU A 286 8.64 3.92 24.57
C LEU A 286 9.58 2.81 25.06
N PHE A 287 10.72 3.18 25.67
CA PHE A 287 11.63 2.20 26.23
C PHE A 287 11.03 1.45 27.41
N ALA A 288 10.22 2.13 28.24
CA ALA A 288 9.50 1.50 29.34
C ALA A 288 8.55 0.40 28.86
N GLU A 289 7.91 0.57 27.70
CA GLU A 289 7.12 -0.48 27.05
C GLU A 289 8.01 -1.57 26.45
N LEU A 290 9.04 -1.19 25.69
CA LEU A 290 9.94 -2.13 25.00
C LEU A 290 10.63 -3.12 25.95
N ARG A 291 11.12 -2.67 27.11
CA ARG A 291 11.82 -3.52 28.10
C ARG A 291 10.93 -4.59 28.74
N GLN A 292 9.61 -4.54 28.54
CA GLN A 292 8.67 -5.54 29.03
C GLN A 292 8.44 -6.66 28.01
N LEU A 293 9.08 -6.60 26.84
CA LEU A 293 8.76 -7.45 25.70
C LEU A 293 9.71 -8.64 25.51
N ASP A 294 10.60 -8.96 26.44
CA ASP A 294 11.51 -10.11 26.35
C ASP A 294 10.85 -11.37 25.78
N TYR A 295 11.44 -11.93 24.72
CA TYR A 295 10.83 -13.04 24.00
C TYR A 295 11.88 -13.87 23.27
N THR A 296 11.45 -15.06 22.84
CA THR A 296 12.25 -15.99 22.04
C THR A 296 11.67 -16.06 20.63
N PRO A 297 12.47 -15.77 19.58
CA PRO A 297 12.06 -16.03 18.20
C PRO A 297 11.73 -17.51 18.01
N ALA A 298 10.63 -17.76 17.32
CA ALA A 298 10.10 -19.11 17.15
C ALA A 298 9.17 -19.18 15.95
N THR A 299 9.07 -20.36 15.36
CA THR A 299 8.02 -20.72 14.40
C THR A 299 7.32 -21.96 14.92
N VAL A 300 6.00 -21.90 15.06
CA VAL A 300 5.19 -22.99 15.60
C VAL A 300 4.09 -23.31 14.61
N THR A 301 3.97 -24.59 14.24
CA THR A 301 2.87 -25.07 13.43
C THR A 301 1.99 -26.00 14.26
N MET A 302 0.71 -25.64 14.38
CA MET A 302 -0.27 -26.32 15.22
C MET A 302 -1.58 -26.54 14.46
N PRO A 303 -2.51 -27.36 14.95
CA PRO A 303 -3.87 -27.35 14.43
C PRO A 303 -4.53 -26.01 14.74
N GLY A 304 -5.28 -25.44 13.79
CA GLY A 304 -5.68 -24.03 13.85
C GLY A 304 -6.54 -23.60 15.05
N ASP A 305 -6.23 -22.44 15.61
CA ASP A 305 -7.00 -21.69 16.59
C ASP A 305 -7.10 -20.22 16.13
N PRO A 306 -8.19 -19.87 15.42
CA PRO A 306 -8.32 -18.54 14.81
C PRO A 306 -8.49 -17.41 15.83
N ALA A 307 -8.58 -17.69 17.13
CA ALA A 307 -8.63 -16.69 18.18
C ALA A 307 -7.27 -16.04 18.45
N LEU A 308 -6.15 -16.66 18.06
CA LEU A 308 -4.81 -16.06 18.15
C LEU A 308 -4.60 -15.00 17.08
N GLU A 309 -3.94 -13.90 17.46
CA GLU A 309 -3.72 -12.73 16.61
C GLU A 309 -2.26 -12.25 16.67
N PRO A 310 -1.80 -11.47 15.68
CA PRO A 310 -0.55 -10.74 15.80
C PRO A 310 -0.58 -9.85 17.06
N GLY A 311 0.56 -9.78 17.75
CA GLY A 311 0.71 -9.14 19.06
C GLY A 311 0.52 -10.08 20.25
N ASP A 312 -0.03 -11.28 20.07
CA ASP A 312 -0.23 -12.22 21.17
C ASP A 312 1.08 -12.82 21.69
N ARG A 313 1.11 -13.15 22.98
CA ARG A 313 2.23 -13.86 23.60
C ARG A 313 1.84 -15.30 23.88
N VAL A 314 2.72 -16.23 23.54
CA VAL A 314 2.48 -17.67 23.64
C VAL A 314 3.66 -18.34 24.33
N ALA A 315 3.38 -19.17 25.33
CA ALA A 315 4.40 -19.96 26.01
C ALA A 315 4.59 -21.29 25.29
N LEU A 316 5.85 -21.72 25.14
CA LEU A 316 6.23 -22.95 24.44
C LEU A 316 7.00 -23.89 25.38
N PRO A 317 6.33 -24.58 26.33
CA PRO A 317 6.98 -25.56 27.17
C PRO A 317 7.81 -26.57 26.37
N GLN A 318 9.00 -26.88 26.86
CA GLN A 318 9.95 -27.81 26.28
C GLN A 318 10.17 -29.00 27.23
N ALA A 319 10.71 -30.10 26.69
CA ALA A 319 10.95 -31.31 27.47
C ALA A 319 12.03 -31.13 28.56
N ASP A 320 12.90 -30.12 28.42
CA ASP A 320 13.93 -29.75 29.39
C ASP A 320 13.38 -28.94 30.60
N GLY A 321 12.06 -28.72 30.65
CA GLY A 321 11.40 -27.95 31.69
C GLY A 321 11.40 -26.43 31.46
N THR A 322 12.03 -25.94 30.39
CA THR A 322 11.94 -24.52 30.01
C THR A 322 10.60 -24.22 29.34
N ALA A 323 10.18 -22.95 29.38
CA ALA A 323 8.98 -22.47 28.69
C ALA A 323 9.26 -21.12 28.01
N PRO A 324 10.08 -21.11 26.94
CA PRO A 324 10.31 -19.90 26.15
C PRO A 324 8.98 -19.29 25.68
N GLU A 325 8.88 -17.96 25.73
CA GLU A 325 7.70 -17.23 25.30
C GLU A 325 7.98 -16.53 23.98
N MET A 326 7.11 -16.72 23.00
CA MET A 326 7.18 -16.05 21.70
C MET A 326 6.15 -14.92 21.63
N LEU A 327 6.48 -13.85 20.91
CA LEU A 327 5.52 -12.84 20.47
C LEU A 327 5.06 -13.18 19.06
N VAL A 328 3.78 -13.43 18.85
CA VAL A 328 3.21 -13.73 17.54
C VAL A 328 3.29 -12.46 16.71
N THR A 329 4.24 -12.40 15.78
CA THR A 329 4.39 -11.27 14.86
C THR A 329 3.74 -11.52 13.51
N HIS A 330 3.49 -12.79 13.18
CA HIS A 330 2.81 -13.21 11.96
C HIS A 330 2.03 -14.51 12.23
N PHE A 331 0.87 -14.67 11.59
CA PHE A 331 0.20 -15.97 11.48
C PHE A 331 -0.29 -16.26 10.06
N VAL A 332 -0.30 -17.55 9.72
CA VAL A 332 -1.07 -18.09 8.60
C VAL A 332 -2.00 -19.15 9.15
N TRP A 333 -3.32 -19.00 8.97
CA TRP A 333 -4.32 -19.96 9.41
C TRP A 333 -5.05 -20.54 8.21
N HIS A 334 -5.15 -21.87 8.14
CA HIS A 334 -5.91 -22.58 7.12
C HIS A 334 -7.13 -23.25 7.74
N TYR A 335 -8.31 -23.01 7.19
CA TYR A 335 -9.52 -23.73 7.61
C TYR A 335 -9.40 -25.22 7.27
N HIS A 336 -9.68 -26.09 8.25
CA HIS A 336 -9.43 -27.54 8.19
C HIS A 336 -7.97 -27.91 7.86
N GLY A 337 -7.05 -26.98 8.10
CA GLY A 337 -5.62 -27.16 7.91
C GLY A 337 -4.83 -26.80 9.16
N ARG A 338 -3.55 -26.47 8.94
CA ARG A 338 -2.64 -26.06 10.01
C ARG A 338 -2.60 -24.54 10.13
N GLN A 339 -2.27 -24.07 11.32
CA GLN A 339 -1.90 -22.68 11.58
C GLN A 339 -0.42 -22.61 11.91
N THR A 340 0.27 -21.67 11.28
CA THR A 340 1.65 -21.33 11.57
C THR A 340 1.69 -19.98 12.26
N LEU A 341 2.36 -19.92 13.41
CA LEU A 341 2.67 -18.70 14.15
C LEU A 341 4.17 -18.45 14.02
N LYS A 342 4.56 -17.21 13.78
CA LYS A 342 5.96 -16.80 13.69
C LYS A 342 6.22 -15.63 14.62
N SER A 343 7.39 -15.66 15.25
CA SER A 343 7.99 -14.63 16.09
C SER A 343 9.36 -14.31 15.51
N VAL A 344 9.53 -13.09 14.99
CA VAL A 344 10.79 -12.63 14.38
C VAL A 344 11.71 -12.01 15.43
N GLY A 345 13.01 -12.06 15.23
CA GLY A 345 13.96 -11.32 16.06
C GLY A 345 15.40 -11.52 15.62
N ARG A 346 16.25 -10.51 15.85
CA ARG A 346 17.69 -10.59 15.55
C ARG A 346 18.45 -11.22 16.72
N ASN A 347 19.48 -11.99 16.36
CA ASN A 347 20.40 -12.59 17.32
C ASN A 347 21.34 -11.50 17.90
N PRO A 348 21.35 -11.28 19.23
CA PRO A 348 22.21 -10.28 19.88
C PRO A 348 23.71 -10.46 19.59
N TYR A 349 24.16 -11.69 19.33
CA TYR A 349 25.57 -11.96 18.99
C TYR A 349 25.96 -11.42 17.61
N LEU A 350 25.00 -11.28 16.69
CA LEU A 350 25.24 -10.81 15.33
C LEU A 350 25.11 -9.28 15.20
N THR A 351 24.39 -8.62 16.12
CA THR A 351 24.12 -7.18 16.07
C THR A 351 25.30 -6.31 16.51
N ASN A 352 26.23 -6.83 17.30
CA ASN A 352 27.43 -6.09 17.72
C ASN A 352 28.43 -5.83 16.58
N ASN A 353 28.19 -6.38 15.38
CA ASN A 353 29.04 -6.23 14.19
C ASN A 353 28.40 -5.42 13.05
N SER A 354 27.15 -4.97 13.18
CA SER A 354 26.53 -4.09 12.18
C SER A 354 26.56 -2.65 12.68
N ASP A 355 27.67 -1.96 12.42
CA ASP A 355 27.68 -0.51 12.50
C ASP A 355 26.51 0.03 11.67
N GLY A 356 25.67 0.89 12.27
CA GLY A 356 24.53 1.57 11.61
C GLY A 356 24.91 2.36 10.34
N THR A 357 26.19 2.41 10.00
CA THR A 357 26.75 2.81 8.70
C THR A 357 26.22 1.94 7.55
N THR A 358 26.10 0.63 7.73
CA THR A 358 25.62 -0.30 6.69
C THR A 358 24.13 -0.13 6.44
N GLU A 359 23.33 0.12 7.49
CA GLU A 359 21.88 0.37 7.38
C GLU A 359 21.59 1.78 6.81
N LYS A 360 22.42 2.79 7.13
CA LYS A 360 22.40 4.11 6.47
C LYS A 360 22.81 4.04 4.99
N LEU A 361 23.79 3.21 4.65
CA LEU A 361 24.22 2.94 3.27
C LEU A 361 23.14 2.16 2.50
N LEU A 362 22.53 1.14 3.10
CA LEU A 362 21.41 0.39 2.52
C LEU A 362 20.19 1.27 2.30
N ARG A 363 19.85 2.17 3.23
CA ARG A 363 18.78 3.15 3.04
C ARG A 363 19.11 4.20 1.97
N LYS A 364 20.35 4.69 1.90
CA LYS A 364 20.78 5.55 0.77
C LYS A 364 20.69 4.81 -0.57
N VAL A 365 21.04 3.52 -0.59
CA VAL A 365 20.95 2.67 -1.78
C VAL A 365 19.50 2.34 -2.12
N GLN A 366 18.62 2.07 -1.14
CA GLN A 366 17.19 1.81 -1.32
C GLN A 366 16.43 3.06 -1.75
N ASN A 367 16.68 4.22 -1.13
CA ASN A 367 16.13 5.50 -1.57
C ASN A 367 16.62 5.84 -2.99
N SER A 368 17.89 5.53 -3.31
CA SER A 368 18.37 5.66 -4.69
C SER A 368 17.77 4.63 -5.66
N ALA A 369 17.24 3.51 -5.16
CA ALA A 369 16.62 2.46 -5.97
C ALA A 369 15.15 2.77 -6.27
N GLU A 370 14.42 3.37 -5.32
CA GLU A 370 13.07 3.90 -5.56
C GLU A 370 13.10 5.10 -6.51
N SER A 371 14.05 6.03 -6.37
CA SER A 371 14.22 7.14 -7.31
C SER A 371 14.64 6.70 -8.73
N LYS A 372 15.22 5.51 -8.90
CA LYS A 372 15.68 5.00 -10.22
C LYS A 372 14.67 4.12 -10.95
N ARG A 373 13.44 4.00 -10.46
CA ARG A 373 12.39 3.27 -11.17
C ARG A 373 12.03 4.01 -12.46
N LEU A 374 12.03 3.28 -13.58
CA LEU A 374 11.64 3.84 -14.87
C LEU A 374 10.13 4.12 -14.86
N VAL A 375 9.73 5.36 -15.08
CA VAL A 375 8.30 5.74 -15.18
C VAL A 375 7.96 6.08 -16.61
N TYR A 376 6.76 5.66 -17.04
CA TYR A 376 6.25 5.85 -18.39
C TYR A 376 4.99 6.71 -18.40
N TYR A 377 5.05 7.86 -19.05
CA TYR A 377 3.88 8.67 -19.38
C TYR A 377 3.43 8.34 -20.79
N SER A 378 2.32 7.61 -20.93
CA SER A 378 1.84 7.12 -22.22
C SER A 378 0.71 7.98 -22.80
N PHE A 379 0.70 8.13 -24.12
CA PHE A 379 -0.36 8.77 -24.89
C PHE A 379 -0.81 7.88 -26.04
N THR A 380 -2.10 7.94 -26.32
CA THR A 380 -2.73 7.37 -27.51
C THR A 380 -3.81 8.33 -27.98
N ASN A 381 -3.87 8.63 -29.28
CA ASN A 381 -4.92 9.49 -29.82
C ASN A 381 -6.27 8.77 -29.80
N THR A 382 -7.32 9.42 -29.33
CA THR A 382 -8.70 8.87 -29.31
C THR A 382 -9.51 9.31 -30.52
N ALA A 383 -9.13 10.43 -31.15
CA ALA A 383 -9.77 10.97 -32.35
C ALA A 383 -8.91 10.72 -33.60
N ALA A 384 -9.57 10.67 -34.75
CA ALA A 384 -8.91 10.68 -36.05
C ALA A 384 -8.30 12.07 -36.31
N LEU A 385 -7.12 12.12 -36.92
CA LEU A 385 -6.47 13.35 -37.33
C LEU A 385 -6.43 13.45 -38.85
N THR A 386 -6.70 14.65 -39.36
CA THR A 386 -6.48 15.00 -40.77
C THR A 386 -5.54 16.19 -40.80
N VAL A 387 -4.32 15.97 -41.30
CA VAL A 387 -3.25 16.97 -41.36
C VAL A 387 -3.11 17.47 -42.79
N ARG A 388 -3.15 18.80 -42.95
CA ARG A 388 -2.95 19.52 -44.22
C ARG A 388 -1.95 20.65 -43.97
N THR A 389 -2.10 21.78 -44.64
CA THR A 389 -1.19 22.93 -44.52
C THR A 389 -1.26 23.66 -43.17
N ALA A 390 -2.39 23.56 -42.46
CA ALA A 390 -2.52 24.08 -41.10
C ALA A 390 -1.80 23.17 -40.09
N GLU A 391 -1.22 23.77 -39.06
CA GLU A 391 -0.57 23.04 -37.97
C GLU A 391 -1.61 22.32 -37.10
N THR A 392 -1.51 20.99 -37.04
CA THR A 392 -2.45 20.12 -36.32
C THR A 392 -1.78 19.49 -35.10
N PRO A 393 -2.30 19.65 -33.87
CA PRO A 393 -1.82 18.93 -32.70
C PRO A 393 -2.02 17.42 -32.85
N ALA A 394 -0.96 16.63 -32.61
CA ALA A 394 -0.98 15.18 -32.77
C ALA A 394 -0.66 14.41 -31.47
N VAL A 395 0.22 14.95 -30.63
CA VAL A 395 0.54 14.38 -29.31
C VAL A 395 0.56 15.49 -28.27
N SER A 396 0.04 15.20 -27.08
CA SER A 396 0.22 16.02 -25.89
C SER A 396 0.47 15.12 -24.70
N ILE A 397 1.66 15.20 -24.11
CA ILE A 397 2.03 14.46 -22.90
C ILE A 397 2.54 15.48 -21.88
N ALA A 398 1.87 15.55 -20.75
CA ALA A 398 2.44 16.17 -19.56
C ALA A 398 3.25 15.11 -18.79
N PHE A 399 4.38 15.52 -18.21
CA PHE A 399 5.21 14.70 -17.34
C PHE A 399 5.91 15.57 -16.29
N ALA A 400 6.31 14.99 -15.16
CA ALA A 400 7.05 15.69 -14.11
C ALA A 400 8.22 14.84 -13.59
N ALA A 401 9.23 15.50 -13.04
CA ALA A 401 10.35 14.85 -12.36
C ALA A 401 10.33 15.14 -10.85
N LEU A 402 10.72 14.16 -10.03
CA LEU A 402 10.87 14.30 -8.58
C LEU A 402 12.26 14.86 -8.19
N GLU A 403 13.25 14.65 -9.05
CA GLU A 403 14.61 15.14 -8.94
C GLU A 403 15.12 15.56 -10.33
N ASP A 404 16.18 16.37 -10.40
CA ASP A 404 16.77 16.77 -11.68
C ASP A 404 17.23 15.53 -12.46
N THR A 405 16.64 15.31 -13.63
CA THR A 405 16.86 14.06 -14.39
C THR A 405 16.87 14.27 -15.90
N SER A 406 17.16 13.21 -16.64
CA SER A 406 16.98 13.14 -18.08
C SER A 406 15.78 12.25 -18.44
N ALA A 407 15.11 12.58 -19.54
CA ALA A 407 13.98 11.81 -20.04
C ALA A 407 14.06 11.66 -21.56
N MET A 408 13.31 10.71 -22.11
CA MET A 408 13.26 10.43 -23.54
C MET A 408 11.81 10.34 -23.97
N PHE A 409 11.46 11.08 -25.02
CA PHE A 409 10.21 10.92 -25.74
C PHE A 409 10.40 9.98 -26.93
N LEU A 410 9.49 9.03 -27.06
CA LEU A 410 9.38 8.09 -28.18
C LEU A 410 7.95 8.09 -28.68
N ALA A 411 7.74 8.12 -29.99
CA ALA A 411 6.40 7.90 -30.55
C ALA A 411 6.45 7.14 -31.87
N GLN A 412 5.37 6.41 -32.15
CA GLN A 412 5.11 5.75 -33.40
C GLN A 412 3.72 6.12 -33.90
N LEU A 413 3.65 6.60 -35.14
CA LEU A 413 2.43 7.05 -35.80
C LEU A 413 2.19 6.18 -37.03
N LEU A 414 1.03 5.52 -37.09
CA LEU A 414 0.55 4.83 -38.29
C LEU A 414 -0.35 5.78 -39.09
N LEU A 415 0.08 6.16 -40.29
CA LEU A 415 -0.54 7.21 -41.07
C LEU A 415 -0.79 6.78 -42.52
N THR A 416 -1.77 7.40 -43.17
CA THR A 416 -2.04 7.23 -44.61
C THR A 416 -1.83 8.56 -45.31
N ALA A 417 -0.95 8.59 -46.29
CA ALA A 417 -0.63 9.75 -47.09
C ALA A 417 -1.46 9.77 -48.38
N GLU A 418 -2.03 10.94 -48.68
CA GLU A 418 -2.84 11.24 -49.86
C GLU A 418 -2.27 12.49 -50.56
N PRO A 419 -1.22 12.36 -51.40
CA PRO A 419 -0.64 13.48 -52.12
C PRO A 419 -1.58 14.11 -53.15
N GLU A 420 -1.45 15.42 -53.36
CA GLU A 420 -2.16 16.15 -54.41
C GLU A 420 -1.42 15.97 -55.75
N GLY A 421 -1.55 14.79 -56.36
CA GLY A 421 -0.90 14.43 -57.62
C GLY A 421 0.07 13.26 -57.48
N ASN A 422 1.05 13.18 -58.40
CA ASN A 422 2.03 12.09 -58.44
C ASN A 422 3.28 12.36 -57.59
N ASP A 423 3.48 13.60 -57.12
CA ASP A 423 4.61 13.96 -56.29
C ASP A 423 4.38 13.57 -54.82
N PRO A 424 5.39 13.08 -54.09
CA PRO A 424 5.27 12.81 -52.67
C PRO A 424 4.94 14.07 -51.87
N LEU A 425 4.01 13.97 -50.93
CA LEU A 425 3.75 15.03 -49.95
C LEU A 425 4.89 15.11 -48.92
N THR A 426 5.02 16.26 -48.25
CA THR A 426 6.01 16.45 -47.17
C THR A 426 5.28 16.67 -45.85
N LEU A 427 5.55 15.79 -44.89
CA LEU A 427 5.08 15.89 -43.51
C LEU A 427 6.22 16.43 -42.63
N GLU A 428 5.95 17.55 -41.98
CA GLU A 428 6.84 18.21 -41.03
C GLU A 428 6.35 17.99 -39.60
N VAL A 429 7.28 17.74 -38.69
CA VAL A 429 7.04 17.52 -37.26
C VAL A 429 7.63 18.67 -36.47
N ARG A 430 6.81 19.29 -35.61
CA ARG A 430 7.22 20.39 -34.74
C ARG A 430 7.01 20.01 -33.28
N TYR A 431 8.04 20.23 -32.46
CA TYR A 431 8.00 20.01 -31.03
C TYR A 431 7.79 21.32 -30.28
N TYR A 432 6.99 21.26 -29.23
CA TYR A 432 6.72 22.36 -28.31
C TYR A 432 6.91 21.86 -26.89
N VAL A 433 7.69 22.58 -26.07
CA VAL A 433 7.86 22.32 -24.64
C VAL A 433 7.25 23.48 -23.89
N ASN A 434 6.23 23.22 -23.07
CA ASN A 434 5.43 24.24 -22.37
C ASN A 434 4.92 25.32 -23.34
N GLU A 435 4.37 24.88 -24.49
CA GLU A 435 3.90 25.73 -25.59
C GLU A 435 4.97 26.60 -26.28
N VAL A 436 6.24 26.49 -25.91
CA VAL A 436 7.37 27.15 -26.59
C VAL A 436 7.92 26.23 -27.68
N ARG A 437 8.00 26.74 -28.92
CA ARG A 437 8.49 25.98 -30.07
C ARG A 437 9.99 25.67 -29.95
N VAL A 438 10.35 24.42 -30.23
CA VAL A 438 11.75 24.02 -30.41
C VAL A 438 12.17 24.31 -31.85
N GLU A 439 13.01 25.31 -32.05
CA GLU A 439 13.37 25.78 -33.41
C GLU A 439 14.51 24.99 -34.07
N ASN A 440 15.42 24.43 -33.27
CA ASN A 440 16.64 23.78 -33.76
C ASN A 440 16.44 22.31 -34.18
N PHE A 441 15.23 21.76 -34.08
CA PHE A 441 14.94 20.38 -34.44
C PHE A 441 13.53 20.21 -35.02
N THR A 442 13.45 20.10 -36.35
CA THR A 442 12.18 19.97 -37.10
C THR A 442 12.28 18.82 -38.11
N PRO A 443 12.00 17.57 -37.71
CA PRO A 443 12.03 16.42 -38.61
C PRO A 443 11.02 16.55 -39.76
N GLN A 444 11.41 16.09 -40.94
CA GLN A 444 10.54 16.06 -42.12
C GLN A 444 10.64 14.70 -42.83
N GLN A 445 9.52 14.24 -43.39
CA GLN A 445 9.46 13.01 -44.19
C GLN A 445 8.67 13.24 -45.47
N ARG A 446 9.21 12.75 -46.60
CA ARG A 446 8.50 12.71 -47.88
C ARG A 446 7.74 11.40 -48.01
N LEU A 447 6.45 11.47 -48.33
CA LEU A 447 5.52 10.33 -48.30
C LEU A 447 4.82 10.18 -49.65
N LEU A 448 4.93 8.98 -50.25
CA LEU A 448 4.13 8.58 -51.40
C LEU A 448 2.71 8.19 -50.96
N ALA A 449 1.78 8.05 -51.91
CA ALA A 449 0.42 7.60 -51.61
C ALA A 449 0.41 6.25 -50.88
N GLY A 450 -0.43 6.11 -49.84
CA GLY A 450 -0.62 4.86 -49.10
C GLY A 450 -0.19 4.92 -47.63
N ALA A 451 -0.04 3.75 -47.01
CA ALA A 451 0.23 3.60 -45.58
C ALA A 451 1.73 3.75 -45.26
N HIS A 452 2.03 4.45 -44.16
CA HIS A 452 3.38 4.67 -43.65
C HIS A 452 3.42 4.60 -42.13
N THR A 453 4.63 4.40 -41.61
CA THR A 453 4.95 4.50 -40.18
C THR A 453 5.98 5.60 -39.97
N LEU A 454 5.69 6.53 -39.06
CA LEU A 454 6.63 7.57 -38.62
C LEU A 454 7.05 7.31 -37.17
N ALA A 455 8.36 7.23 -36.93
CA ALA A 455 8.94 7.11 -35.60
C ALA A 455 9.56 8.44 -35.18
N LEU A 456 9.24 8.88 -33.97
CA LEU A 456 9.70 10.15 -33.40
C LEU A 456 10.53 9.90 -32.15
N PHE A 457 11.57 10.70 -31.98
CA PHE A 457 12.45 10.68 -30.82
C PHE A 457 12.81 12.11 -30.43
N TYR A 458 12.72 12.42 -29.13
CA TYR A 458 13.19 13.69 -28.59
C TYR A 458 13.81 13.48 -27.19
N PRO A 459 15.11 13.75 -26.99
CA PRO A 459 15.76 13.65 -25.68
C PRO A 459 15.58 14.92 -24.87
N PHE A 460 15.21 14.78 -23.60
CA PHE A 460 15.28 15.84 -22.60
C PHE A 460 16.58 15.69 -21.82
N ALA A 461 17.55 16.55 -22.10
CA ALA A 461 18.84 16.56 -21.41
C ALA A 461 18.72 16.94 -19.93
N SER A 462 17.74 17.77 -19.58
CA SER A 462 17.43 18.16 -18.21
C SER A 462 15.93 18.43 -18.03
N VAL A 463 15.33 17.71 -17.09
CA VAL A 463 13.99 17.91 -16.56
C VAL A 463 14.16 18.31 -15.10
N GLU A 464 13.81 19.55 -14.79
CA GLU A 464 13.93 20.11 -13.45
C GLU A 464 12.98 19.40 -12.48
N ALA A 465 13.48 19.18 -11.26
CA ALA A 465 12.70 18.61 -10.17
C ALA A 465 11.45 19.46 -9.86
N ASN A 466 10.37 18.79 -9.46
CA ASN A 466 9.12 19.40 -8.97
C ASN A 466 8.44 20.36 -9.94
N ALA A 467 8.73 20.25 -11.24
CA ALA A 467 8.08 21.02 -12.30
C ALA A 467 7.38 20.09 -13.29
N ALA A 468 6.10 20.38 -13.57
CA ALA A 468 5.39 19.76 -14.68
C ALA A 468 5.88 20.36 -16.00
N LYS A 469 6.20 19.51 -16.96
CA LYS A 469 6.50 19.89 -18.34
C LYS A 469 5.47 19.27 -19.26
N ARG A 470 5.08 20.01 -20.29
CA ARG A 470 4.18 19.55 -21.35
C ARG A 470 4.91 19.50 -22.66
N LEU A 471 5.03 18.30 -23.24
CA LEU A 471 5.47 18.13 -24.62
C LEU A 471 4.23 18.08 -25.53
N SER A 472 4.19 18.97 -26.52
CA SER A 472 3.26 18.88 -27.63
C SER A 472 4.00 18.61 -28.94
N VAL A 473 3.50 17.65 -29.71
CA VAL A 473 3.95 17.39 -31.08
C VAL A 473 2.84 17.84 -32.02
N ARG A 474 3.18 18.70 -32.97
CA ARG A 474 2.27 19.19 -34.00
C ARG A 474 2.80 18.83 -35.38
N LEU A 475 1.88 18.54 -36.29
CA LEU A 475 2.18 18.09 -37.65
C LEU A 475 1.72 19.13 -38.65
N VAL A 476 2.49 19.31 -39.72
CA VAL A 476 2.14 20.16 -40.87
C VAL A 476 2.42 19.37 -42.14
N CYS A 477 1.46 19.36 -43.06
CA CYS A 477 1.56 18.63 -44.32
C CYS A 477 1.48 19.59 -45.51
N THR A 478 2.42 19.46 -46.46
CA THR A 478 2.44 20.22 -47.71
C THR A 478 2.40 19.28 -48.91
N GLY A 479 1.66 19.66 -49.96
CA GLY A 479 1.51 18.85 -51.18
C GLY A 479 0.55 17.66 -51.03
N GLY A 480 -0.35 17.67 -50.03
CA GLY A 480 -1.31 16.59 -49.81
C GLY A 480 -1.99 16.61 -48.45
N THR A 481 -2.63 15.49 -48.11
CA THR A 481 -3.27 15.24 -46.83
C THR A 481 -2.67 14.00 -46.16
N VAL A 482 -2.50 14.05 -44.84
CA VAL A 482 -2.17 12.87 -44.02
C VAL A 482 -3.32 12.56 -43.08
N LYS A 483 -3.75 11.30 -43.05
CA LYS A 483 -4.80 10.79 -42.16
C LYS A 483 -4.22 9.83 -41.13
N ILE A 484 -4.64 9.99 -39.88
CA ILE A 484 -4.29 9.11 -38.77
C ILE A 484 -5.59 8.66 -38.10
N ALA A 485 -5.82 7.36 -38.02
CA ALA A 485 -7.04 6.83 -37.38
C ALA A 485 -6.96 6.93 -35.85
N PRO A 486 -8.09 6.81 -35.12
CA PRO A 486 -8.06 6.63 -33.67
C PRO A 486 -7.14 5.48 -33.27
N TYR A 487 -6.42 5.67 -32.18
CA TYR A 487 -5.50 4.70 -31.55
C TYR A 487 -4.23 4.35 -32.34
N ASN A 488 -3.98 5.00 -33.48
CA ASN A 488 -2.81 4.77 -34.34
C ASN A 488 -1.55 5.56 -33.95
N ILE A 489 -1.62 6.38 -32.91
CA ILE A 489 -0.46 7.00 -32.28
C ILE A 489 -0.19 6.29 -30.97
N LYS A 490 1.05 5.83 -30.78
CA LYS A 490 1.56 5.34 -29.50
C LYS A 490 2.77 6.18 -29.13
N ALA A 491 2.66 6.94 -28.05
CA ALA A 491 3.72 7.82 -27.62
C ALA A 491 3.99 7.65 -26.13
N THR A 492 5.25 7.80 -25.73
CA THR A 492 5.67 7.68 -24.33
C THR A 492 6.79 8.65 -24.01
N VAL A 493 6.72 9.30 -22.86
CA VAL A 493 7.88 9.93 -22.21
C VAL A 493 8.34 9.01 -21.08
N THR A 494 9.62 8.68 -21.06
CA THR A 494 10.21 7.78 -20.07
C THR A 494 11.51 8.33 -19.49
N GLY A 495 11.73 8.10 -18.20
CA GLY A 495 12.95 8.50 -17.50
C GLY A 495 13.03 7.88 -16.10
N GLN A 496 14.22 7.87 -15.52
CA GLN A 496 14.44 7.60 -14.09
C GLN A 496 14.25 8.90 -13.30
N GLY A 497 13.82 8.85 -12.04
CA GLY A 497 13.56 10.06 -11.24
C GLY A 497 12.30 10.84 -11.64
N MET A 498 11.46 10.24 -12.48
CA MET A 498 10.20 10.82 -12.95
C MET A 498 9.08 10.56 -11.94
N ALA A 499 8.16 11.51 -11.76
CA ALA A 499 7.01 11.33 -10.88
C ALA A 499 6.08 10.24 -11.43
N SER A 500 5.46 9.41 -10.59
CA SER A 500 4.48 8.39 -11.03
C SER A 500 3.11 8.97 -11.39
N GLU A 501 2.82 10.17 -10.88
CA GLU A 501 1.59 10.91 -11.10
C GLU A 501 1.94 12.35 -11.45
N LEU A 502 1.13 12.97 -12.32
CA LEU A 502 1.25 14.38 -12.62
C LEU A 502 0.72 15.21 -11.44
N PRO A 503 1.53 16.10 -10.85
CA PRO A 503 0.98 17.15 -10.00
C PRO A 503 -0.02 17.97 -10.83
N TRP A 504 -1.17 18.32 -10.25
CA TRP A 504 -2.15 19.16 -10.92
C TRP A 504 -1.52 20.50 -11.29
N ASP A 505 -1.52 20.83 -12.59
CA ASP A 505 -0.84 22.01 -13.16
C ASP A 505 -1.73 23.26 -13.20
N GLY A 506 -2.90 23.22 -12.58
CA GLY A 506 -3.86 24.33 -12.55
C GLY A 506 -4.50 24.65 -13.91
N THR A 507 -4.26 23.85 -14.96
CA THR A 507 -4.72 24.15 -16.32
C THR A 507 -5.96 23.35 -16.68
N LEU A 508 -7.05 24.04 -16.99
CA LEU A 508 -8.26 23.45 -17.56
C LEU A 508 -8.28 23.71 -19.07
N GLN A 509 -8.25 22.66 -19.88
CA GLN A 509 -8.43 22.76 -21.33
C GLN A 509 -9.86 22.39 -21.72
N PHE A 510 -10.57 23.35 -22.29
CA PHE A 510 -11.90 23.15 -22.86
C PHE A 510 -11.77 23.19 -24.39
N GLU A 511 -12.30 22.17 -25.07
CA GLU A 511 -12.53 22.19 -26.52
C GLU A 511 -14.03 22.27 -26.76
N GLU A 512 -14.47 23.29 -27.51
CA GLU A 512 -15.84 23.45 -27.96
C GLU A 512 -15.88 23.43 -29.49
N LEU A 513 -16.75 22.60 -30.06
CA LEU A 513 -16.93 22.50 -31.51
C LEU A 513 -17.95 23.55 -31.95
N LEU A 514 -17.48 24.67 -32.50
CA LEU A 514 -18.36 25.69 -33.07
C LEU A 514 -18.94 25.20 -34.41
N MET A 515 -20.26 25.32 -34.59
CA MET A 515 -20.92 25.02 -35.86
C MET A 515 -20.41 25.98 -36.97
N PRO A 516 -20.34 25.54 -38.24
CA PRO A 516 -19.83 26.38 -39.32
C PRO A 516 -20.62 27.68 -39.45
N LEU A 517 -19.92 28.81 -39.38
CA LEU A 517 -20.49 30.14 -39.61
C LEU A 517 -20.95 30.27 -41.07
N GLN A 518 -22.25 30.45 -41.26
CA GLN A 518 -22.82 30.75 -42.57
C GLN A 518 -22.64 32.26 -42.86
N LEU A 519 -21.62 32.62 -43.63
CA LEU A 519 -21.45 33.98 -44.13
C LEU A 519 -22.50 34.24 -45.21
N THR A 520 -23.45 35.14 -44.93
CA THR A 520 -24.40 35.64 -45.93
C THR A 520 -23.83 36.87 -46.61
N GLU A 521 -23.87 36.87 -47.94
CA GLU A 521 -23.35 37.95 -48.76
C GLU A 521 -24.19 39.22 -48.56
N ARG A 522 -23.54 40.33 -48.18
CA ARG A 522 -24.20 41.62 -47.98
C ARG A 522 -24.42 42.29 -49.33
N LYS A 523 -25.65 42.26 -49.86
CA LYS A 523 -26.00 43.06 -51.05
C LYS A 523 -26.05 44.53 -50.65
N VAL A 524 -25.07 45.30 -51.11
CA VAL A 524 -25.12 46.76 -51.12
C VAL A 524 -26.00 47.16 -52.30
N ILE A 525 -27.20 47.67 -52.02
CA ILE A 525 -28.01 48.35 -53.03
C ILE A 525 -27.46 49.78 -53.10
N LEU A 526 -26.84 50.11 -54.23
CA LEU A 526 -26.50 51.49 -54.57
C LEU A 526 -27.77 52.14 -55.15
N GLU A 527 -28.24 53.22 -54.52
CA GLU A 527 -29.25 54.12 -55.11
C GLU A 527 -28.65 54.97 -56.23
#